data_AF-A0A3Q2XT27-F1
#
_entry.id   AF-A0A3Q2XT27-F1
#
_cell.length_a   1.000
_cell.length_b   1.000
_cell.length_c   1.000
_cell.angle_alpha   90.00
_cell.angle_beta   90.00
_cell.angle_gamma   90.00
#
_symmetry.space_group_name_H-M   'P 1'
#
loop_
_entity.id
_entity.type
_entity.pdbx_description
1 polymer ?
#
loop_
_entity_poly.entity_id
_entity_poly.type
_entity_poly.pdbx_seq_one_letter_code
_entity_poly.pdbx_strand_id
1 'polypeptide(L)' 'RRRLARPIIDMSYSAHFIDFKGSSIASRMKKVVVNKLSPKFREAASVQTVPVPTPADADLLVRNR' A
#
# COMPACT_ATOMS: atom_id res chain seq x y z
N ARG A 1 -14.55 15.62 26.82
CA ARG A 1 -14.49 14.88 25.54
C ARG A 1 -13.02 14.72 25.16
N ARG A 2 -12.38 13.60 25.54
CA ARG A 2 -10.94 13.35 25.32
C ARG A 2 -10.70 12.95 23.86
N ARG A 3 -10.06 13.81 23.06
CA ARG A 3 -9.47 13.44 21.77
C ARG A 3 -8.13 12.75 22.10
N LEU A 4 -8.11 11.42 22.06
CA LEU A 4 -6.85 10.69 22.12
C LEU A 4 -6.11 10.97 20.80
N ALA A 5 -4.92 11.57 20.90
CA ALA A 5 -4.04 11.74 19.76
C ALA A 5 -3.73 10.36 19.19
N ARG A 6 -4.08 10.15 17.92
CA ARG A 6 -3.66 8.97 17.19
C ARG A 6 -2.16 9.13 16.93
N PRO A 7 -1.28 8.22 17.39
CA PRO A 7 0.12 8.32 17.04
C PRO A 7 0.25 8.17 15.52
N ILE A 8 0.79 9.19 14.86
CA ILE A 8 1.31 9.03 13.51
C ILE A 8 2.58 8.20 13.70
N ILE A 9 2.52 6.94 13.28
CA ILE A 9 3.68 6.05 13.32
C ILE A 9 4.60 6.52 12.19
N ASP A 10 5.66 7.23 12.57
CA ASP A 10 6.80 7.50 11.69
C ASP A 10 7.61 6.21 11.56
N MET A 11 7.62 5.65 10.35
CA MET A 11 8.42 4.48 10.00
C MET A 11 9.50 4.96 9.04
N SER A 12 10.73 5.00 9.51
CA SER A 12 11.94 5.13 8.70
C SER A 12 11.92 4.17 7.48
N TYR A 13 11.38 4.63 6.35
CA TYR A 13 11.13 3.86 5.12
C TYR A 13 12.37 3.86 4.22
N SER A 14 13.48 3.27 4.68
CA SER A 14 14.70 3.22 3.86
C SER A 14 15.25 1.81 3.66
N ALA A 15 14.66 0.78 4.28
CA ALA A 15 15.23 -0.56 4.29
C ALA A 15 14.59 -1.57 3.32
N HIS A 16 13.62 -1.16 2.48
CA HIS A 16 12.78 -2.12 1.74
C HIS A 16 12.64 -1.81 0.25
N PHE A 17 13.69 -1.28 -0.36
CA PHE A 17 13.80 -1.25 -1.82
C PHE A 17 14.09 -2.67 -2.30
N ILE A 18 13.17 -3.25 -3.03
CA ILE A 18 13.31 -4.58 -3.61
C ILE A 18 13.79 -4.41 -5.06
N ASP A 19 14.96 -4.97 -5.39
CA ASP A 19 15.38 -5.10 -6.79
C ASP A 19 14.43 -6.09 -7.50
N PHE A 20 13.83 -5.63 -8.60
CA PHE A 20 12.88 -6.39 -9.40
C PHE A 20 13.53 -7.63 -10.07
N LYS A 21 14.87 -7.65 -10.23
CA LYS A 21 15.55 -8.68 -11.03
C LYS A 21 15.99 -9.96 -10.30
N GLY A 22 15.58 -10.19 -9.06
CA GLY A 22 15.97 -11.43 -8.36
C GLY A 22 15.22 -11.77 -7.08
N SER A 23 14.15 -11.03 -6.77
CA SER A 23 13.39 -11.20 -5.53
C SER A 23 12.14 -12.06 -5.75
N SER A 24 11.78 -12.88 -4.76
CA SER A 24 10.55 -13.69 -4.74
C SER A 24 9.29 -12.83 -4.50
N ILE A 25 9.13 -11.78 -5.29
CA ILE A 25 7.95 -10.92 -5.26
C ILE A 25 6.74 -11.76 -5.71
N ALA A 26 5.68 -11.74 -4.90
CA ALA A 26 4.42 -12.38 -5.28
C ALA A 26 3.85 -11.71 -6.53
N SER A 27 3.29 -12.49 -7.47
CA SER A 27 2.67 -11.95 -8.68
C SER A 27 1.41 -11.13 -8.42
N ARG A 28 0.81 -11.27 -7.22
CA ARG A 28 -0.41 -10.57 -6.81
C ARG A 28 -0.27 -9.97 -5.42
N MET A 29 -0.92 -8.82 -5.20
CA MET A 29 -1.01 -8.12 -3.92
C MET A 29 -2.45 -7.76 -3.57
N LYS A 30 -2.73 -7.51 -2.29
CA LYS A 30 -3.99 -6.91 -1.84
C LYS A 30 -3.83 -5.40 -1.73
N LYS A 31 -4.80 -4.63 -2.22
CA LYS A 31 -4.88 -3.19 -1.97
C LYS A 31 -6.32 -2.76 -1.67
N VAL A 32 -6.47 -1.66 -0.95
CA VAL A 32 -7.76 -0.98 -0.80
C VAL A 32 -7.96 -0.08 -2.02
N VAL A 33 -9.11 -0.20 -2.68
CA VAL A 33 -9.47 0.59 -3.87
C VAL A 33 -10.74 1.36 -3.58
N VAL A 34 -10.74 2.66 -3.90
CA VAL A 34 -11.97 3.46 -3.88
C VAL A 34 -12.73 3.20 -5.17
N ASN A 35 -13.96 2.69 -5.05
CA ASN A 35 -14.83 2.34 -6.18
C ASN A 35 -16.08 3.21 -6.26
N LYS A 36 -16.40 3.95 -5.19
CA LYS A 36 -17.56 4.83 -5.11
C LYS A 36 -17.21 6.09 -4.31
N LEU A 37 -17.69 7.24 -4.77
CA LEU A 37 -17.61 8.48 -4.00
C LEU A 37 -18.65 8.43 -2.87
N SER A 38 -18.21 8.15 -1.65
CA SER A 38 -19.04 8.17 -0.45
C SER A 38 -18.17 8.62 0.75
N PRO A 39 -18.69 9.43 1.67
CA PRO A 39 -17.99 9.75 2.91
C PRO A 39 -17.92 8.54 3.86
N LYS A 40 -18.71 7.48 3.60
CA LYS A 40 -18.69 6.25 4.39
C LYS A 40 -17.67 5.27 3.80
N PHE A 41 -16.56 5.08 4.51
CA PHE A 41 -15.43 4.27 4.03
C PHE A 41 -15.83 2.86 3.56
N ARG A 42 -16.70 2.16 4.30
CA ARG A 42 -17.15 0.81 3.94
C ARG A 42 -17.95 0.75 2.64
N GLU A 43 -18.60 1.85 2.25
CA GLU A 43 -19.32 1.95 0.97
C GLU A 43 -18.41 2.43 -0.16
N ALA A 44 -17.36 3.19 0.18
CA ALA A 44 -16.47 3.83 -0.79
C ALA A 44 -15.31 2.94 -1.23
N ALA A 45 -14.85 2.04 -0.35
CA ALA A 45 -13.61 1.30 -0.53
C ALA A 45 -13.76 -0.20 -0.27
N SER A 46 -13.08 -1.01 -1.07
CA SER A 46 -13.01 -2.46 -0.89
C SER A 46 -11.59 -2.99 -1.06
N VAL A 47 -11.29 -4.14 -0.45
CA VAL A 47 -10.03 -4.85 -0.65
C VAL A 47 -10.10 -5.64 -1.94
N GLN A 48 -9.12 -5.49 -2.81
CA GLN A 48 -9.00 -6.22 -4.07
C GLN A 48 -7.64 -6.89 -4.18
N THR A 49 -7.61 -8.07 -4.81
CA THR A 49 -6.37 -8.76 -5.16
C THR A 49 -6.01 -8.43 -6.60
N VAL A 50 -4.90 -7.71 -6.80
CA VAL A 50 -4.46 -7.18 -8.10
C VAL A 50 -3.04 -7.65 -8.43
N PRO A 51 -2.59 -7.58 -9.70
CA PRO A 51 -1.18 -7.81 -10.04
C PRO A 51 -0.27 -6.82 -9.31
N VAL A 52 0.93 -7.27 -8.94
CA VAL A 52 1.98 -6.36 -8.47
C VAL A 52 2.47 -5.52 -9.67
N PRO A 53 2.56 -4.19 -9.55
CA PRO A 53 3.03 -3.35 -10.65
C PRO A 53 4.52 -3.57 -10.89
N THR A 54 4.92 -3.53 -12.16
CA THR A 54 6.32 -3.44 -12.55
C THR A 54 6.75 -1.98 -12.45
N PRO A 55 7.74 -1.63 -11.61
CA PRO A 55 8.27 -0.28 -11.55
C PRO A 55 8.99 0.08 -12.87
N ALA A 56 8.89 1.34 -13.31
CA ALA A 56 9.77 1.87 -14.35
C ALA A 56 11.20 2.09 -13.82
N ASP A 57 12.14 2.49 -14.68
CA ASP A 57 13.58 2.56 -14.34
C ASP A 57 13.92 3.46 -13.14
N ALA A 58 13.13 4.52 -12.90
CA ALA A 58 13.31 5.43 -11.77
C ALA A 58 12.30 5.19 -10.62
N ASP A 59 11.42 4.21 -10.76
CA ASP A 59 10.39 3.92 -9.77
C ASP A 59 10.87 2.89 -8.74
N LEU A 60 10.26 2.94 -7.56
CA LEU A 60 10.58 2.03 -6.46
C LEU A 60 9.36 1.20 -6.11
N LEU A 61 9.52 -0.12 -6.12
CA LEU A 61 8.52 -1.03 -5.58
C LEU A 61 8.77 -1.22 -4.08
N VAL A 62 7.86 -0.71 -3.26
CA VAL A 62 7.93 -0.77 -1.80
C VAL A 62 6.93 -1.76 -1.25
N ARG A 63 7.38 -2.70 -0.41
CA ARG A 63 6.51 -3.64 0.32
C ARG A 63 6.11 -3.05 1.67
N ASN A 64 4.86 -2.58 1.76
CA ASN A 64 4.27 -2.13 3.02
C ASN A 64 4.05 -3.33 3.97
N ARG A 65 4.43 -3.20 5.25
CA ARG A 65 4.21 -4.20 6.32
C ARG A 65 3.03 -3.81 7.19
#